data_AF-A0A2G2MJM2-F1
#
_entry.id   AF-A0A2G2MJM2-F1
#
_cell.length_a   1.000
_cell.length_b   1.000
_cell.length_c   1.000
_cell.angle_alpha   90.00
_cell.angle_beta   90.00
_cell.angle_gamma   90.00
#
_symmetry.space_group_name_H-M   'P 1'
#
loop_
_entity.id
_entity.type
_entity.pdbx_description
1 polymer ?
#
loop_
_entity_poly.entity_id
_entity_poly.type
_entity_poly.pdbx_seq_one_letter_code
_entity_poly.pdbx_strand_id
1 'polypeptide(L)'
;MKKKILGLILAGVTVLTLSGCGGGDTVVDPLVDNATTLFLIDQNGNSYGGIPYICDSMVDWSATRPNGEFTFFPPDDCTFDFTGLIGNYANDPIADDIVYIVDDLDRGKENIPYECVDFGVGSTFLDGSFDYDIDDQCVFYL
;
A
#
# COMPACT_ATOMS: atom_id res chain seq x y z
N MET A 1 60.48 -1.35 -22.72
CA MET A 1 59.69 -0.59 -21.72
C MET A 1 59.09 -1.56 -20.71
N LYS A 2 59.25 -1.25 -19.42
CA LYS A 2 58.49 -1.61 -18.19
C LYS A 2 57.85 -3.01 -18.00
N LYS A 3 58.29 -3.65 -16.90
CA LYS A 3 57.78 -4.86 -16.19
C LYS A 3 56.30 -4.77 -15.81
N LYS A 4 55.61 -5.94 -15.68
CA LYS A 4 54.58 -6.30 -14.67
C LYS A 4 54.51 -7.85 -14.61
N ILE A 5 55.11 -8.55 -13.65
CA ILE A 5 54.68 -8.93 -12.27
C ILE A 5 53.34 -9.68 -12.19
N LEU A 6 53.48 -10.97 -11.85
CA LEU A 6 52.65 -11.91 -11.07
C LEU A 6 51.35 -11.39 -10.43
N GLY A 7 50.31 -12.24 -10.48
CA GLY A 7 49.13 -12.16 -9.61
C GLY A 7 48.44 -13.51 -9.49
N LEU A 8 48.81 -14.26 -8.44
CA LEU A 8 48.19 -15.49 -7.96
C LEU A 8 47.03 -15.11 -7.03
N ILE A 9 45.81 -15.62 -7.25
CA ILE A 9 44.72 -15.53 -6.24
C ILE A 9 44.07 -16.92 -6.09
N LEU A 10 44.14 -17.39 -4.85
CA LEU A 10 43.59 -18.62 -4.30
C LEU A 10 42.09 -18.47 -3.96
N ALA A 11 41.36 -19.58 -4.17
CA ALA A 11 40.32 -20.22 -3.36
C ALA A 11 39.20 -19.43 -2.65
N GLY A 12 37.98 -19.97 -2.77
CA GLY A 12 36.88 -19.72 -1.83
C GLY A 12 35.65 -20.57 -2.18
N VAL A 13 35.62 -21.83 -1.73
CA VAL A 13 34.42 -22.69 -1.74
C VAL A 13 33.59 -22.33 -0.52
N THR A 14 32.35 -21.91 -0.70
CA THR A 14 31.35 -21.87 0.38
C THR A 14 30.16 -22.73 -0.02
N VAL A 15 30.09 -23.90 0.63
CA VAL A 15 28.92 -24.78 0.66
C VAL A 15 27.94 -24.16 1.66
N LEU A 16 26.80 -23.68 1.19
CA LEU A 16 25.66 -23.35 2.04
C LEU A 16 24.69 -24.53 2.00
N THR A 17 24.85 -25.46 2.94
CA THR A 17 23.79 -26.40 3.31
C THR A 17 22.80 -25.67 4.20
N LEU A 18 21.67 -25.23 3.65
CA LEU A 18 20.51 -24.90 4.47
C LEU A 18 19.78 -26.20 4.81
N SER A 19 20.11 -26.76 5.97
CA SER A 19 19.28 -27.70 6.70
C SER A 19 18.42 -26.92 7.70
N GLY A 20 17.11 -26.87 7.45
CA GLY A 20 16.05 -26.52 8.40
C GLY A 20 14.74 -26.92 7.73
N CYS A 21 14.02 -27.99 8.11
CA CYS A 21 13.54 -28.45 9.42
C CYS A 21 12.60 -27.44 10.08
N GLY A 22 11.30 -27.73 10.06
CA GLY A 22 10.29 -27.00 10.82
C GLY A 22 8.89 -27.15 10.26
N GLY A 23 8.36 -28.37 10.24
CA GLY A 23 6.91 -28.57 10.16
C GLY A 23 6.28 -28.05 11.45
N GLY A 24 5.44 -27.04 11.34
CA GLY A 24 4.56 -26.57 12.41
C GLY A 24 3.12 -26.77 11.96
N ASP A 25 2.34 -27.43 12.83
CA ASP A 25 0.88 -27.45 12.73
C ASP A 25 0.38 -26.03 12.47
N THR A 26 -0.17 -25.80 11.29
CA THR A 26 -0.93 -24.59 11.01
C THR A 26 -2.21 -24.69 11.83
N VAL A 27 -2.18 -24.13 13.03
CA VAL A 27 -3.37 -23.49 13.58
C VAL A 27 -3.72 -22.42 12.54
N VAL A 28 -4.68 -22.74 11.67
CA VAL A 28 -5.22 -21.76 10.73
C VAL A 28 -5.89 -20.72 11.61
N ASP A 29 -5.23 -19.58 11.78
CA ASP A 29 -5.82 -18.44 12.44
C ASP A 29 -7.02 -18.01 11.58
N PRO A 30 -8.26 -18.12 12.09
CA PRO A 30 -9.46 -17.81 11.31
C PRO A 30 -9.52 -16.36 10.84
N LEU A 31 -8.63 -15.47 11.33
CA LEU A 31 -8.48 -14.11 10.80
C LEU A 31 -7.90 -14.11 9.38
N VAL A 32 -7.00 -15.03 9.05
CA VAL A 32 -6.31 -15.04 7.74
C VAL A 32 -7.28 -15.30 6.58
N ASP A 33 -8.36 -16.06 6.83
CA ASP A 33 -9.31 -16.45 5.78
C ASP A 33 -10.26 -15.31 5.33
N ASN A 34 -10.29 -14.17 6.04
CA ASN A 34 -11.16 -13.03 5.74
C ASN A 34 -10.40 -11.74 5.38
N ALA A 35 -9.09 -11.79 5.16
CA ALA A 35 -8.32 -10.61 4.78
C ALA A 35 -8.72 -10.13 3.38
N THR A 36 -9.00 -8.83 3.24
CA THR A 36 -9.18 -8.17 1.93
C THR A 36 -7.95 -7.34 1.62
N THR A 37 -7.49 -7.38 0.37
CA THR A 37 -6.34 -6.61 -0.11
C THR A 37 -6.76 -5.72 -1.26
N LEU A 38 -6.40 -4.44 -1.18
CA LEU A 38 -6.65 -3.40 -2.18
C LEU A 38 -5.38 -2.59 -2.40
N PHE A 39 -5.40 -1.70 -3.40
CA PHE A 39 -4.26 -0.91 -3.80
C PHE A 39 -4.64 0.55 -3.96
N LEU A 40 -3.72 1.45 -3.57
CA LEU A 40 -3.79 2.87 -3.88
C LEU A 40 -2.95 3.17 -5.13
N ILE A 41 -3.57 3.78 -6.14
CA ILE A 41 -2.90 4.20 -7.38
C ILE A 41 -3.28 5.64 -7.75
N ASP A 42 -2.46 6.27 -8.59
CA ASP A 42 -2.72 7.57 -9.20
C ASP A 42 -3.53 7.45 -10.52
N GLN A 43 -3.89 8.59 -11.11
CA GLN A 43 -4.62 8.68 -12.38
C GLN A 43 -3.89 8.07 -13.59
N ASN A 44 -2.59 7.82 -13.48
CA ASN A 44 -1.77 7.18 -14.50
C ASN A 44 -1.53 5.68 -14.22
N GLY A 45 -2.06 5.15 -13.11
CA GLY A 45 -1.85 3.78 -12.65
C GLY A 45 -0.53 3.55 -11.90
N ASN A 46 0.15 4.62 -11.45
CA ASN A 46 1.33 4.47 -10.59
C ASN A 46 0.89 4.25 -9.15
N SER A 47 1.58 3.35 -8.45
CA SER A 47 1.26 3.02 -7.06
C SER A 47 1.61 4.12 -6.07
N TYR A 48 0.69 4.40 -5.14
CA TYR A 48 0.95 5.22 -3.94
C TYR A 48 1.49 4.35 -2.80
N GLY A 49 2.78 4.05 -2.85
CA GLY A 49 3.50 3.36 -1.78
C GLY A 49 3.96 4.29 -0.67
N GLY A 50 3.92 3.82 0.57
CA GLY A 50 4.37 4.58 1.74
C GLY A 50 3.31 5.48 2.38
N ILE A 51 2.05 5.42 1.92
CA ILE A 51 0.94 6.17 2.52
C ILE A 51 0.65 5.57 3.90
N PRO A 52 0.74 6.34 5.00
CA PRO A 52 0.44 5.83 6.33
C PRO A 52 -1.04 5.46 6.46
N TYR A 53 -1.31 4.33 7.10
CA TYR A 53 -2.67 3.92 7.42
C TYR A 53 -2.74 3.09 8.70
N ILE A 54 -3.91 3.10 9.33
CA ILE A 54 -4.25 2.24 10.48
C ILE A 54 -5.70 1.78 10.35
N CYS A 55 -5.96 0.52 10.66
CA CYS A 55 -7.31 -0.04 10.71
C CYS A 55 -7.66 -0.43 12.14
N ASP A 56 -8.96 -0.58 12.45
CA ASP A 56 -9.44 -0.95 13.80
C ASP A 56 -8.78 -2.22 14.38
N SER A 57 -8.48 -3.21 13.52
CA SER A 57 -7.80 -4.44 13.92
C SER A 57 -6.30 -4.31 14.15
N MET A 58 -5.70 -3.15 13.84
CA MET A 58 -4.26 -2.90 13.93
C MET A 58 -3.88 -2.23 15.25
N VAL A 59 -2.70 -2.58 15.78
CA VAL A 59 -2.17 -2.00 17.03
C VAL A 59 -1.41 -0.70 16.76
N ASP A 60 -0.71 -0.64 15.63
CA ASP A 60 0.17 0.47 15.25
C ASP A 60 -0.11 0.86 13.80
N TRP A 61 0.22 2.11 13.46
CA TRP A 61 0.21 2.59 12.08
C TRP A 61 1.18 1.76 11.22
N SER A 62 0.74 1.47 10.00
CA SER A 62 1.55 0.89 8.93
C SER A 62 1.66 1.88 7.78
N ALA A 63 2.30 1.45 6.69
CA ALA A 63 2.31 2.17 5.44
C ALA A 63 1.97 1.22 4.29
N THR A 64 1.32 1.74 3.25
CA THR A 64 1.09 0.97 2.02
C THR A 64 2.42 0.45 1.47
N ARG A 65 2.42 -0.76 0.92
CA ARG A 65 3.64 -1.33 0.32
C ARG A 65 4.08 -0.54 -0.91
N PRO A 66 5.30 -0.76 -1.44
CA PRO A 66 5.77 -0.04 -2.64
C PRO A 66 4.87 -0.13 -3.87
N ASN A 67 4.02 -1.16 -3.97
CA ASN A 67 3.00 -1.34 -5.00
C ASN A 67 1.63 -0.74 -4.62
N GLY A 68 1.55 0.09 -3.57
CA GLY A 68 0.30 0.71 -3.10
C GLY A 68 -0.61 -0.23 -2.31
N GLU A 69 -0.18 -1.47 -2.08
CA GLU A 69 -0.97 -2.51 -1.42
C GLU A 69 -1.22 -2.18 0.06
N PHE A 70 -2.45 -2.39 0.49
CA PHE A 70 -2.85 -2.47 1.90
C PHE A 70 -3.82 -3.63 2.11
N THR A 71 -3.78 -4.19 3.31
CA THR A 71 -4.62 -5.31 3.72
C THR A 71 -5.36 -4.96 5.00
N PHE A 72 -6.63 -5.33 5.07
CA PHE A 72 -7.53 -5.08 6.19
C PHE A 72 -8.48 -6.28 6.38
N PHE A 73 -9.21 -6.31 7.49
CA PHE A 73 -10.15 -7.38 7.81
C PHE A 73 -11.56 -6.81 7.92
N PRO A 74 -12.43 -6.91 6.90
CA PRO A 74 -13.80 -6.42 7.00
C PRO A 74 -14.51 -6.97 8.26
N PRO A 75 -15.28 -6.14 8.99
CA PRO A 75 -15.68 -4.77 8.66
C PRO A 75 -14.78 -3.69 9.32
N ASP A 76 -13.47 -3.76 9.12
CA ASP A 76 -12.54 -2.76 9.65
C ASP A 76 -12.75 -1.38 9.01
N ASP A 77 -12.84 -0.35 9.85
CA ASP A 77 -12.64 1.02 9.39
C ASP A 77 -11.13 1.29 9.32
N CYS A 78 -10.66 1.88 8.22
CA CYS A 78 -9.25 2.20 8.01
C CYS A 78 -9.06 3.69 7.77
N THR A 79 -8.21 4.32 8.59
CA THR A 79 -7.79 5.71 8.44
C THR A 79 -6.50 5.78 7.63
N PHE A 80 -6.49 6.61 6.59
CA PHE A 80 -5.34 6.91 5.74
C PHE A 80 -4.91 8.37 5.93
N ASP A 81 -3.61 8.59 6.04
CA ASP A 81 -3.01 9.92 6.11
C ASP A 81 -2.47 10.31 4.73
N PHE A 82 -3.16 11.22 4.04
CA PHE A 82 -2.74 11.73 2.74
C PHE A 82 -1.91 13.02 2.84
N THR A 83 -1.31 13.30 4.00
CA THR A 83 -0.33 14.39 4.16
C THR A 83 0.75 14.31 3.07
N GLY A 84 0.91 15.40 2.32
CA GLY A 84 1.83 15.53 1.20
C GLY A 84 1.19 15.31 -0.17
N LEU A 85 -0.10 14.95 -0.23
CA LEU A 85 -0.86 14.87 -1.48
C LEU A 85 -1.81 16.05 -1.63
N ILE A 86 -1.99 16.49 -2.87
CA ILE A 86 -2.88 17.60 -3.24
C ILE A 86 -4.12 17.01 -3.89
N GLY A 87 -5.08 16.57 -3.07
CA GLY A 87 -6.41 16.21 -3.55
C GLY A 87 -7.13 17.46 -4.04
N ASN A 88 -7.41 17.56 -5.35
CA ASN A 88 -8.18 18.68 -5.88
C ASN A 88 -8.83 18.37 -7.24
N TYR A 89 -10.03 17.81 -7.21
CA TYR A 89 -10.83 17.55 -8.42
C TYR A 89 -11.35 18.81 -9.14
N ALA A 90 -11.13 20.02 -8.61
CA ALA A 90 -11.70 21.25 -9.13
C ALA A 90 -10.96 21.84 -10.36
N ASN A 91 -10.42 20.98 -11.24
CA ASN A 91 -9.68 21.35 -12.46
C ASN A 91 -8.45 22.23 -12.20
N ASP A 92 -7.63 21.93 -11.19
CA ASP A 92 -6.30 22.54 -11.11
C ASP A 92 -5.34 21.82 -12.08
N PRO A 93 -4.88 22.47 -13.16
CA PRO A 93 -4.05 21.83 -14.17
C PRO A 93 -2.60 21.57 -13.72
N ILE A 94 -2.24 21.89 -12.47
CA ILE A 94 -0.85 21.90 -12.00
C ILE A 94 -0.60 20.84 -10.91
N ALA A 95 -1.60 20.50 -10.09
CA ALA A 95 -1.46 19.53 -9.00
C ALA A 95 -2.82 18.92 -8.64
N ASP A 96 -3.13 17.77 -9.24
CA ASP A 96 -4.26 16.94 -8.80
C ASP A 96 -3.72 15.52 -8.59
N ASP A 97 -3.44 15.20 -7.33
CA ASP A 97 -3.02 13.86 -6.90
C ASP A 97 -4.29 13.02 -6.75
N ILE A 98 -4.91 12.63 -7.87
CA ILE A 98 -6.12 11.81 -7.80
C ILE A 98 -5.75 10.41 -7.32
N VAL A 99 -6.29 10.02 -6.17
CA VAL A 99 -6.09 8.68 -5.60
C VAL A 99 -7.28 7.79 -5.94
N TYR A 100 -6.97 6.55 -6.33
CA TYR A 100 -7.94 5.50 -6.62
C TYR A 100 -7.70 4.31 -5.69
N ILE A 101 -8.78 3.74 -5.15
CA ILE A 101 -8.78 2.44 -4.46
C ILE A 101 -9.19 1.37 -5.47
N VAL A 102 -8.31 0.41 -5.75
CA VAL A 102 -8.53 -0.64 -6.77
C VAL A 102 -8.27 -2.06 -6.23
N ASP A 103 -8.76 -3.09 -6.93
CA ASP A 103 -8.33 -4.48 -6.72
C ASP A 103 -7.05 -4.86 -7.48
N ASP A 104 -6.68 -6.14 -7.38
CA ASP A 104 -5.54 -6.77 -8.02
C ASP A 104 -5.61 -6.79 -9.57
N LEU A 105 -6.74 -6.39 -10.14
CA LEU A 105 -6.94 -6.24 -11.59
C LEU A 105 -7.06 -4.76 -12.00
N ASP A 106 -6.64 -3.83 -11.14
CA ASP A 106 -6.76 -2.37 -11.30
C ASP A 106 -8.20 -1.90 -11.52
N ARG A 107 -9.19 -2.65 -11.01
CA ARG A 107 -10.59 -2.22 -11.06
C ARG A 107 -10.94 -1.42 -9.82
N GLY A 108 -11.42 -0.20 -10.07
CA GLY A 108 -11.99 0.68 -9.07
C GLY A 108 -12.95 0.01 -8.10
N LYS A 109 -12.80 0.33 -6.82
CA LYS A 109 -13.75 -0.06 -5.79
C LYS A 109 -14.74 1.07 -5.54
N GLU A 110 -15.90 0.94 -6.16
CA GLU A 110 -17.00 1.89 -6.02
C GLU A 110 -17.77 1.74 -4.70
N ASN A 111 -18.44 2.83 -4.31
CA ASN A 111 -19.37 2.89 -3.19
C ASN A 111 -18.77 2.56 -1.81
N ILE A 112 -17.46 2.69 -1.64
CA ILE A 112 -16.83 2.67 -0.31
C ILE A 112 -17.14 4.00 0.36
N PRO A 113 -17.93 4.03 1.44
CA PRO A 113 -18.19 5.28 2.15
C PRO A 113 -16.90 5.74 2.84
N TYR A 114 -16.74 7.06 2.98
CA TYR A 114 -15.60 7.62 3.70
C TYR A 114 -15.94 8.95 4.37
N GLU A 115 -15.11 9.34 5.34
CA GLU A 115 -15.12 10.65 5.99
C GLU A 115 -13.69 11.18 6.07
N CYS A 116 -13.43 12.31 5.42
CA CYS A 116 -12.18 13.03 5.53
C CYS A 116 -12.32 14.22 6.47
N VAL A 117 -11.22 14.59 7.14
CA VAL A 117 -11.20 15.63 8.17
C VAL A 117 -11.59 16.99 7.59
N ASP A 118 -11.05 17.36 6.43
CA ASP A 118 -11.27 18.68 5.82
C ASP A 118 -12.36 18.64 4.74
N PHE A 119 -12.33 17.65 3.83
CA PHE A 119 -13.33 17.54 2.77
C PHE A 119 -14.73 17.15 3.30
N GLY A 120 -14.80 16.31 4.35
CA GLY A 120 -16.02 15.78 4.92
C GLY A 120 -16.42 14.40 4.39
N VAL A 121 -17.73 14.12 4.32
CA VAL A 121 -18.25 12.78 4.01
C VAL A 121 -18.50 12.54 2.52
N GLY A 122 -18.20 11.34 2.05
CA GLY A 122 -18.39 10.95 0.65
C GLY A 122 -18.49 9.45 0.44
N SER A 123 -18.41 9.06 -0.83
CA SER A 123 -18.33 7.67 -1.25
C SER A 123 -17.50 7.57 -2.53
N THR A 124 -16.69 6.53 -2.68
CA THR A 124 -15.85 6.36 -3.87
C THR A 124 -16.70 6.26 -5.15
N PHE A 125 -16.21 6.85 -6.23
CA PHE A 125 -16.82 6.82 -7.56
C PHE A 125 -16.67 5.44 -8.22
N LEU A 126 -17.27 5.27 -9.41
CA LEU A 126 -17.29 4.00 -10.15
C LEU A 126 -15.88 3.42 -10.41
N ASP A 127 -14.91 4.29 -10.62
CA ASP A 127 -13.50 3.96 -10.86
C ASP A 127 -12.68 3.84 -9.57
N GLY A 128 -13.31 3.94 -8.40
CA GLY A 128 -12.66 3.84 -7.09
C GLY A 128 -11.95 5.11 -6.66
N SER A 129 -12.05 6.18 -7.44
CA SER A 129 -11.54 7.49 -7.09
C SER A 129 -12.44 8.13 -6.02
N PHE A 130 -11.92 9.08 -5.25
CA PHE A 130 -12.69 9.81 -4.24
C PHE A 130 -12.18 11.24 -4.08
N ASP A 131 -13.02 12.13 -3.57
CA ASP A 131 -12.67 13.52 -3.30
C ASP A 131 -12.07 13.65 -1.88
N TYR A 132 -10.98 14.39 -1.77
CA TYR A 132 -10.32 14.75 -0.52
C TYR A 132 -9.59 16.08 -0.70
N ASP A 133 -9.31 16.81 0.39
CA ASP A 133 -8.60 18.08 0.34
C ASP A 133 -7.07 17.88 0.44
N ILE A 134 -6.29 18.97 0.33
CA ILE A 134 -4.84 18.92 0.54
C ILE A 134 -4.49 18.46 1.95
N ASP A 135 -3.52 17.56 2.06
CA ASP A 135 -3.01 17.02 3.34
C ASP A 135 -4.10 16.37 4.23
N ASP A 136 -5.18 15.85 3.62
CA ASP A 136 -6.34 15.35 4.37
C ASP A 136 -6.09 13.97 4.99
N GLN A 137 -6.84 13.66 6.03
CA GLN A 137 -6.89 12.34 6.65
C GLN A 137 -8.29 11.77 6.50
N CYS A 138 -8.41 10.58 5.90
CA CYS A 138 -9.69 9.99 5.55
C CYS A 138 -9.88 8.63 6.20
N VAL A 139 -11.05 8.43 6.80
CA VAL A 139 -11.53 7.14 7.28
C VAL A 139 -12.38 6.50 6.19
N PHE A 140 -12.06 5.28 5.79
CA PHE A 140 -12.86 4.46 4.89
C PHE A 140 -13.51 3.32 5.67
N TYR A 141 -14.80 3.08 5.43
CA TYR A 141 -15.57 2.02 6.07
C TYR A 141 -15.59 0.78 5.16
N LEU A 142 -14.73 -0.22 5.42
CA LEU A 142 -14.34 -1.28 4.47
C LEU A 142 -14.85 -2.70 4.81
#